data_AF-A0A4U3AW92-F1
#
_entry.id   AF-A0A4U3AW92-F1
#
_cell.length_a   1.000
_cell.length_b   1.000
_cell.length_c   1.000
_cell.angle_alpha   90.00
_cell.angle_beta   90.00
_cell.angle_gamma   90.00
#
_symmetry.space_group_name_H-M   'P 1'
#
loop_
_entity.id
_entity.type
_entity.pdbx_description
1 polymer ?
#
loop_
_entity_poly.entity_id
_entity_poly.type
_entity_poly.pdbx_seq_one_letter_code
_entity_poly.pdbx_strand_id
1 'polypeptide(L)'
;MQVPVKGNEKITKLLNDWYQLMLQQQLSKVTNLKQELDEYIKILKTEENAELQDQNLLLYYSLLDFRFKTLTDRFSITKSSFDKIDSF
;
A
#
# COMPACT_ATOMS: atom_id res chain seq x y z
N MET A 1 12.65 -16.47 0.86
CA MET A 1 11.59 -16.70 -0.15
C MET A 1 12.04 -16.04 -1.44
N GLN A 2 12.15 -16.79 -2.53
CA GLN A 2 12.44 -16.24 -3.87
C GLN A 2 11.13 -16.25 -4.66
N VAL A 3 10.72 -15.08 -5.15
CA VAL A 3 9.51 -14.90 -5.97
C VAL A 3 9.96 -14.11 -7.22
N PRO A 4 9.69 -14.55 -8.46
CA PRO A 4 10.26 -13.94 -9.68
C PRO A 4 9.79 -12.48 -9.87
N VAL A 5 10.53 -11.57 -10.50
CA VAL A 5 11.66 -10.78 -9.94
C VAL A 5 11.69 -9.33 -10.51
N LYS A 6 10.91 -8.91 -11.54
CA LYS A 6 11.13 -7.55 -12.13
C LYS A 6 10.06 -6.47 -11.92
N GLY A 7 8.77 -6.80 -12.00
CA GLY A 7 7.69 -5.82 -11.78
C GLY A 7 7.30 -5.72 -10.29
N ASN A 8 6.87 -6.85 -9.74
CA ASN A 8 6.37 -6.95 -8.37
C ASN A 8 7.45 -6.67 -7.31
N GLU A 9 8.73 -6.94 -7.60
CA GLU A 9 9.83 -6.56 -6.70
C GLU A 9 9.97 -5.05 -6.54
N LYS A 10 9.72 -4.26 -7.61
CA LYS A 10 9.82 -2.80 -7.53
C LYS A 10 8.73 -2.24 -6.64
N ILE A 11 7.48 -2.67 -6.85
CA ILE A 11 6.35 -2.26 -6.02
C ILE A 11 6.54 -2.71 -4.57
N THR A 12 7.00 -3.94 -4.34
CA THR A 12 7.28 -4.43 -2.99
C THR A 12 8.32 -3.57 -2.29
N LYS A 13 9.39 -3.16 -3.01
CA LYS A 13 10.40 -2.23 -2.47
C LYS A 13 9.80 -0.86 -2.16
N LEU A 14 9.02 -0.29 -3.07
CA LEU A 14 8.36 1.02 -2.85
C LEU A 14 7.42 0.97 -1.63
N LEU A 15 6.64 -0.10 -1.46
CA LEU A 15 5.79 -0.30 -0.28
C LEU A 15 6.63 -0.39 1.01
N ASN A 16 7.76 -1.11 0.98
CA ASN A 16 8.66 -1.21 2.12
C ASN A 16 9.32 0.14 2.46
N ASP A 17 9.76 0.89 1.45
CA ASP A 17 10.34 2.22 1.63
C ASP A 17 9.30 3.19 2.20
N TRP A 18 8.05 3.10 1.73
CA TRP A 18 6.93 3.87 2.26
C TRP A 18 6.67 3.57 3.74
N TYR A 19 6.70 2.29 4.12
CA TYR A 19 6.61 1.88 5.51
C TYR A 19 7.75 2.44 6.36
N GLN A 20 9.01 2.36 5.88
CA GLN A 20 10.15 2.94 6.60
C GLN A 20 10.02 4.46 6.77
N LEU A 21 9.56 5.18 5.76
CA LEU A 21 9.31 6.63 5.84
C LEU A 21 8.21 6.96 6.87
N MET A 22 7.18 6.12 7.01
CA MET A 22 6.17 6.27 8.06
C MET A 22 6.76 6.07 9.46
N LEU A 23 7.63 5.06 9.64
CA LEU A 23 8.33 4.84 10.92
C LEU A 23 9.22 6.02 11.30
N GLN A 24 9.90 6.60 10.30
CA GLN A 24 10.72 7.81 10.47
C GLN A 24 9.90 9.10 10.55
N GLN A 25 8.57 9.02 10.42
CA GLN A 25 7.64 10.16 10.45
C GLN A 25 7.98 11.27 9.42
N GLN A 26 8.56 10.90 8.27
CA GLN A 26 8.92 11.84 7.22
C GLN A 26 7.70 12.21 6.34
N LEU A 27 6.70 12.88 6.93
CA LEU A 27 5.37 13.08 6.35
C LEU A 27 5.37 13.61 4.91
N SER A 28 6.24 14.57 4.57
CA SER A 28 6.35 15.09 3.21
C SER A 28 6.74 14.00 2.20
N LYS A 29 7.73 13.16 2.54
CA LYS A 29 8.17 12.06 1.67
C LYS A 29 7.15 10.92 1.63
N VAL A 30 6.52 10.62 2.76
CA VAL A 30 5.44 9.63 2.86
C VAL A 30 4.28 10.02 1.94
N THR A 31 3.90 11.30 1.92
CA THR A 31 2.79 11.80 1.09
C THR A 31 3.13 11.73 -0.40
N ASN A 32 4.36 12.12 -0.78
CA ASN A 32 4.80 12.03 -2.17
C ASN A 32 4.83 10.59 -2.68
N LEU A 33 5.41 9.67 -1.90
CA LEU A 33 5.51 8.26 -2.28
C LEU A 33 4.14 7.56 -2.33
N LYS A 34 3.17 8.03 -1.54
CA LYS A 34 1.79 7.55 -1.62
C LYS A 34 1.18 7.81 -3.00
N GLN A 35 1.39 8.99 -3.60
CA GLN A 35 0.81 9.31 -4.90
C GLN A 35 1.29 8.36 -6.00
N GLU A 36 2.59 8.06 -6.01
CA GLU A 36 3.18 7.10 -6.94
C GLU A 36 2.59 5.70 -6.74
N LEU A 37 2.50 5.23 -5.49
CA LEU A 37 1.89 3.93 -5.17
C LEU A 37 0.41 3.87 -5.59
N ASP A 38 -0.36 4.94 -5.40
CA ASP A 38 -1.78 4.99 -5.75
C ASP A 38 -1.99 4.80 -7.26
N GLU A 39 -1.09 5.28 -8.12
CA GLU A 39 -1.14 5.07 -9.57
C GLU A 39 -0.85 3.61 -9.94
N TYR A 40 0.21 3.03 -9.37
CA TYR A 40 0.54 1.61 -9.60
C TYR A 40 -0.58 0.67 -9.15
N ILE A 41 -1.19 0.94 -8.01
CA ILE A 41 -2.29 0.13 -7.47
C ILE A 41 -3.53 0.20 -8.36
N LYS A 42 -3.81 1.35 -9.00
CA LYS A 42 -4.91 1.46 -9.97
C LYS A 42 -4.67 0.58 -11.19
N ILE A 43 -3.44 0.54 -11.70
CA ILE A 43 -3.06 -0.30 -12.83
C ILE A 43 -3.24 -1.77 -12.46
N LEU A 44 -2.66 -2.21 -11.34
CA LEU A 44 -2.78 -3.58 -10.82
C LEU A 44 -4.24 -4.03 -10.63
N LYS A 45 -5.13 -3.16 -10.16
CA LYS A 45 -6.56 -3.49 -9.99
C LYS A 45 -7.34 -3.60 -11.30
N THR A 46 -6.83 -3.02 -12.38
CA THR A 46 -7.50 -3.00 -13.69
C THR A 46 -7.10 -4.20 -14.55
N GLU A 47 -6.00 -4.87 -14.20
CA GLU A 47 -5.57 -6.10 -14.88
C GLU A 47 -6.54 -7.25 -14.54
N GLU A 48 -7.27 -7.72 -15.55
CA GLU A 48 -8.31 -8.77 -15.42
C GLU A 48 -7.77 -10.15 -14.96
N ASN A 49 -6.44 -10.31 -14.92
CA ASN A 49 -5.75 -11.53 -14.50
C ASN A 49 -4.92 -11.33 -13.22
N ALA A 50 -5.45 -10.58 -12.24
CA ALA A 50 -4.76 -10.35 -10.98
C ALA A 50 -4.35 -11.69 -10.33
N GLU A 51 -3.05 -11.93 -10.25
CA GLU A 51 -2.50 -13.14 -9.65
C GLU A 51 -2.63 -13.08 -8.12
N LEU A 52 -2.46 -14.22 -7.44
CA LEU A 52 -2.42 -14.26 -5.97
C LEU A 52 -1.34 -13.32 -5.40
N GLN A 53 -0.24 -13.12 -6.15
CA GLN A 53 0.80 -12.18 -5.76
C GLN A 53 0.29 -10.72 -5.79
N ASP A 54 -0.54 -10.37 -6.76
CA ASP A 54 -1.11 -9.03 -6.87
C ASP A 54 -2.12 -8.79 -5.74
N GLN A 55 -2.93 -9.80 -5.39
CA GLN A 55 -3.82 -9.72 -4.22
C GLN A 55 -3.05 -9.47 -2.91
N ASN A 56 -1.93 -10.17 -2.70
CA ASN A 56 -1.08 -9.94 -1.54
C ASN A 56 -0.48 -8.52 -1.52
N LEU A 57 -0.10 -7.97 -2.68
CA LEU A 57 0.38 -6.59 -2.79
C LEU A 57 -0.72 -5.56 -2.52
N LEU A 58 -1.93 -5.81 -3.03
CA LEU A 58 -3.09 -4.97 -2.80
C LEU A 58 -3.50 -4.96 -1.31
N LEU A 59 -3.43 -6.12 -0.64
CA LEU A 59 -3.61 -6.21 0.81
C LEU A 59 -2.52 -5.45 1.55
N TYR A 60 -1.24 -5.65 1.18
CA TYR A 60 -0.13 -4.96 1.84
C TYR A 60 -0.24 -3.44 1.73
N TYR A 61 -0.57 -2.94 0.54
CA TYR A 61 -0.87 -1.53 0.33
C TYR A 61 -2.04 -1.05 1.18
N SER A 62 -3.14 -1.81 1.28
CA SER A 62 -4.33 -1.42 2.07
C SER A 62 -4.01 -1.28 3.56
N LEU A 63 -3.16 -2.17 4.10
CA LEU A 63 -2.67 -2.08 5.48
C LEU A 63 -1.81 -0.83 5.70
N LEU A 64 -0.92 -0.51 4.76
CA LEU A 64 -0.07 0.68 4.86
C LEU A 64 -0.86 1.98 4.67
N ASP A 65 -1.88 2.01 3.81
CA ASP A 65 -2.79 3.15 3.68
C ASP A 65 -3.57 3.42 4.99
N PHE A 66 -4.01 2.36 5.65
CA PHE A 66 -4.59 2.48 6.98
C PHE A 66 -3.57 3.06 7.97
N ARG A 67 -2.34 2.54 8.01
CA ARG A 67 -1.27 3.08 8.87
C ARG A 67 -1.01 4.57 8.57
N PHE A 68 -0.96 4.97 7.30
CA PHE A 68 -0.79 6.36 6.91
C PHE A 68 -1.91 7.24 7.47
N LYS A 69 -3.17 6.84 7.33
CA LYS A 69 -4.32 7.56 7.91
C LYS A 69 -4.22 7.66 9.43
N THR A 70 -3.77 6.61 10.11
CA THR A 70 -3.57 6.67 11.58
C THR A 70 -2.50 7.67 12.01
N LEU A 71 -1.57 8.00 11.11
CA LEU A 71 -0.48 8.94 11.33
C LEU A 71 -0.89 10.37 11.02
N THR A 72 -1.66 10.60 9.95
CA THR A 72 -2.02 11.94 9.45
C THR A 72 -3.39 12.42 9.89
N ASP A 73 -4.33 11.51 10.10
CA ASP A 73 -5.73 11.82 10.39
C ASP A 73 -6.36 10.72 11.27
N ARG A 74 -5.83 10.56 12.49
CA ARG A 74 -6.28 9.51 13.40
C ARG A 74 -7.76 9.63 13.79
N PHE A 75 -8.30 10.84 13.80
CA PHE A 75 -9.68 11.10 14.24
C PHE A 75 -10.73 10.71 13.21
N SER A 76 -10.36 10.54 11.93
CA SER A 76 -11.29 10.04 10.91
C SER A 76 -11.43 8.52 10.89
N ILE A 77 -10.69 7.79 11.74
CA ILE A 77 -10.75 6.34 11.80
C ILE A 77 -12.02 5.86 12.51
N THR A 78 -12.85 5.18 11.75
CA THR A 78 -14.11 4.57 12.18
C THR A 78 -14.06 3.05 11.95
N LYS A 79 -15.08 2.32 12.40
CA LYS A 79 -15.23 0.88 12.08
C LYS A 79 -15.22 0.62 10.57
N SER A 80 -15.82 1.49 9.76
CA SER A 80 -15.82 1.36 8.29
C SER A 80 -14.45 1.58 7.65
N SER A 81 -13.46 2.07 8.40
CA SER A 81 -12.08 2.20 7.90
C SER A 81 -11.40 0.85 7.69
N PHE A 82 -11.94 -0.22 8.30
CA PHE A 82 -11.43 -1.59 8.19
C PHE A 82 -12.07 -2.36 7.02
N ASP A 83 -13.22 -1.93 6.49
CA ASP A 83 -13.98 -2.62 5.43
C ASP A 83 -13.12 -2.96 4.20
N LYS A 84 -12.16 -2.10 3.85
CA LYS A 84 -11.23 -2.34 2.73
C LYS A 84 -10.21 -3.44 2.97
N ILE A 85 -9.83 -3.66 4.23
CA ILE A 85 -8.89 -4.71 4.63
C ILE A 85 -9.65 -6.03 4.74
N ASP A 86 -10.85 -6.00 5.33
CA ASP A 86 -11.71 -7.17 5.53
C ASP A 86 -12.26 -7.77 4.22
N SER A 87 -12.16 -7.04 3.10
CA SER A 87 -12.60 -7.52 1.78
C SER A 87 -11.59 -8.41 1.04
N PHE A 88 -10.39 -8.62 1.59
CA PHE A 88 -9.35 -9.51 1.05
C PHE A 88 -9.34 -10.85 1.81
#